data_AF-A0A8C0D0A1-F1
#
_entry.id   AF-A0A8C0D0A1-F1
#
_cell.length_a   1.000
_cell.length_b   1.000
_cell.length_c   1.000
_cell.angle_alpha   90.00
_cell.angle_beta   90.00
_cell.angle_gamma   90.00
#
_symmetry.space_group_name_H-M   'P 1'
#
loop_
_entity.id
_entity.type
_entity.pdbx_description
1 polymer ?
#
loop_
_entity_poly.entity_id
_entity_poly.type
_entity_poly.pdbx_seq_one_letter_code
_entity_poly.pdbx_strand_id
1 'polypeptide(L)'
;MRPREVLGQAARLASSGLLLQVLFRLITFVLNAFILRFLSKEIVGIVNVRVPLGVFWSVFLGWAWLQLLAVPDPDVIPHYGTGVVLFGFSAVVELLGEPFWVLAQAHMFVKLKVIAESLSVILKSVLTAFLVLCLPHWGLYIFSLAQLFYTAVLVLCYVIYFTKLLGSPESAKQQVLPVSSMTDMLPSITRSRAFVNWEEAKLTWSFFKQSFLKQILTEGERYVMTFLNVLNFGDQGVYDIVNNLGSLVARLIFQPIEESFYIFFAKVLEREKDATLQKEEDVAVAAAVLESLLKLALLTGLTISVFGFAYSQLALDIYGGAMLSSGSGPVLLRAYCLYVLLLAINGVAECFTFAAMSKEEVDRYNFTMLALSSSFLLLAYLLTHWCGSVGFILANCFNMGIRITHSLCFIHHYYRKSPHKPLAGLFLSPVLLGAFALSGGITAVSEVFLCCEWGWPAMLLHVAVGALCLGATLGTAFLTETKLIHFLRTQLGVSRLTDKTT
;
A
#
# COMPACT_ATOMS: atom_id res chain seq x y z
N MET A 1 -4.86 -23.83 -22.52
CA MET A 1 -3.43 -23.46 -22.63
C MET A 1 -2.64 -24.43 -21.78
N ARG A 2 -1.42 -24.81 -22.18
CA ARG A 2 -0.60 -25.71 -21.35
C ARG A 2 -0.10 -24.96 -20.11
N PRO A 3 0.00 -25.59 -18.92
CA PRO A 3 0.45 -24.92 -17.68
C PRO A 3 1.78 -24.16 -17.82
N ARG A 4 2.70 -24.69 -18.62
CA ARG A 4 3.99 -24.04 -18.93
C ARG A 4 3.85 -22.71 -19.68
N GLU A 5 2.86 -22.59 -20.57
CA GLU A 5 2.59 -21.35 -21.30
C GLU A 5 1.99 -20.29 -20.38
N VAL A 6 1.11 -20.69 -19.46
CA VAL A 6 0.50 -19.81 -18.45
C VAL A 6 1.55 -19.35 -17.44
N LEU A 7 2.48 -20.22 -17.02
CA LEU A 7 3.59 -19.88 -16.12
C LEU A 7 4.52 -18.83 -16.74
N GLY A 8 4.93 -19.03 -17.99
CA GLY A 8 5.76 -18.06 -18.70
C GLY A 8 5.05 -16.73 -18.99
N GLN A 9 3.71 -16.72 -19.04
CA GLN A 9 2.93 -15.47 -19.07
C GLN A 9 2.88 -14.82 -17.69
N ALA A 10 2.65 -15.58 -16.62
CA ALA A 10 2.60 -15.06 -15.25
C ALA A 10 3.94 -14.43 -14.82
N ALA A 11 5.08 -15.07 -15.13
CA ALA A 11 6.41 -14.52 -14.86
C ALA A 11 6.65 -13.21 -15.64
N ARG A 12 6.22 -13.15 -16.91
CA ARG A 12 6.27 -11.92 -17.71
C ARG A 12 5.32 -10.86 -17.17
N LEU A 13 4.11 -11.23 -16.73
CA LEU A 13 3.17 -10.33 -16.07
C LEU A 13 3.73 -9.79 -14.76
N ALA A 14 4.41 -10.59 -13.95
CA ALA A 14 5.06 -10.12 -12.73
C ALA A 14 6.15 -9.08 -13.06
N SER A 15 6.98 -9.35 -14.09
CA SER A 15 7.99 -8.40 -14.56
C SER A 15 7.42 -7.14 -15.23
N SER A 16 6.22 -7.22 -15.81
CA SER A 16 5.52 -6.12 -16.49
C SER A 16 4.37 -5.54 -15.66
N GLY A 17 4.21 -5.99 -14.42
CA GLY A 17 3.09 -5.66 -13.52
C GLY A 17 3.07 -4.19 -13.15
N LEU A 18 4.23 -3.53 -13.18
CA LEU A 18 4.34 -2.07 -13.07
C LEU A 18 3.60 -1.35 -14.22
N LEU A 19 3.67 -1.89 -15.44
CA LEU A 19 3.02 -1.39 -16.65
C LEU A 19 1.54 -1.81 -16.71
N LEU A 20 1.21 -2.96 -16.13
CA LEU A 20 -0.15 -3.49 -16.05
C LEU A 20 -0.98 -2.87 -14.91
N GLN A 21 -0.40 -2.44 -13.80
CA GLN A 21 -1.09 -1.63 -12.78
C GLN A 21 -1.58 -0.29 -13.37
N VAL A 22 -0.80 0.28 -14.30
CA VAL A 22 -1.24 1.43 -15.11
C VAL A 22 -2.38 1.04 -16.05
N LEU A 23 -2.32 -0.14 -16.67
CA LEU A 23 -3.37 -0.67 -17.56
C LEU A 23 -4.66 -1.06 -16.82
N PHE A 24 -4.59 -1.59 -15.60
CA PHE A 24 -5.73 -1.95 -14.77
C PHE A 24 -6.42 -0.71 -14.20
N ARG A 25 -5.66 0.32 -13.82
CA ARG A 25 -6.23 1.66 -13.58
C ARG A 25 -6.98 2.16 -14.81
N LEU A 26 -6.51 1.82 -16.01
CA LEU A 26 -7.16 2.11 -17.30
C LEU A 26 -8.43 1.27 -17.55
N ILE A 27 -8.48 0.01 -17.12
CA ILE A 27 -9.65 -0.86 -17.26
C ILE A 27 -10.73 -0.51 -16.22
N THR A 28 -10.35 -0.30 -14.95
CA THR A 28 -11.25 0.24 -13.92
C THR A 28 -11.78 1.61 -14.33
N PHE A 29 -10.96 2.41 -15.00
CA PHE A 29 -11.35 3.65 -15.66
C PHE A 29 -12.36 3.43 -16.80
N VAL A 30 -12.23 2.40 -17.63
CA VAL A 30 -13.22 2.05 -18.69
C VAL A 30 -14.53 1.49 -18.13
N LEU A 31 -14.49 0.66 -17.09
CA LEU A 31 -15.68 0.13 -16.41
C LEU A 31 -16.43 1.23 -15.64
N ASN A 32 -15.70 2.10 -14.93
CA ASN A 32 -16.27 3.30 -14.34
C ASN A 32 -16.83 4.22 -15.43
N ALA A 33 -16.16 4.37 -16.58
CA ALA A 33 -16.67 5.15 -17.72
C ALA A 33 -17.96 4.57 -18.34
N PHE A 34 -18.12 3.26 -18.36
CA PHE A 34 -19.34 2.61 -18.85
C PHE A 34 -20.52 2.83 -17.90
N ILE A 35 -20.30 2.68 -16.59
CA ILE A 35 -21.30 3.00 -15.56
C ILE A 35 -21.60 4.51 -15.58
N LEU A 36 -20.60 5.34 -15.86
CA LEU A 36 -20.75 6.80 -15.85
C LEU A 36 -21.51 7.35 -17.08
N ARG A 37 -21.63 6.59 -18.17
CA ARG A 37 -22.40 6.97 -19.38
C ARG A 37 -23.91 7.05 -19.16
N PHE A 38 -24.40 6.58 -18.01
CA PHE A 38 -25.79 6.70 -17.60
C PHE A 38 -26.04 7.82 -16.58
N LEU A 39 -25.05 8.70 -16.32
CA LEU A 39 -25.23 9.82 -15.39
C LEU A 39 -26.08 10.95 -15.99
N SER A 40 -27.16 11.27 -15.29
CA SER A 40 -28.05 12.39 -15.58
C SER A 40 -27.53 13.70 -14.94
N LYS A 41 -28.12 14.84 -15.33
CA LYS A 41 -27.87 16.16 -14.72
C LYS A 41 -28.21 16.22 -13.23
N GLU A 42 -29.04 15.29 -12.71
CA GLU A 42 -29.47 15.25 -11.31
C GLU A 42 -28.30 14.94 -10.36
N ILE A 43 -27.29 14.23 -10.86
CA ILE A 43 -26.14 13.78 -10.05
C ILE A 43 -25.19 14.93 -9.73
N VAL A 44 -25.10 15.97 -10.58
CA VAL A 44 -24.34 17.19 -10.26
C VAL A 44 -24.96 17.93 -9.07
N GLY A 45 -26.30 17.89 -8.93
CA GLY A 45 -27.01 18.43 -7.76
C GLY A 45 -26.69 17.67 -6.47
N ILE A 46 -26.68 16.34 -6.51
CA ILE A 46 -26.29 15.48 -5.38
C ILE A 46 -24.83 15.69 -5.00
N VAL A 47 -23.95 15.82 -6.00
CA VAL A 47 -22.53 16.11 -5.82
C VAL A 47 -22.32 17.42 -5.06
N ASN A 48 -23.16 18.43 -5.28
CA ASN A 48 -23.06 19.73 -4.63
C ASN A 48 -23.53 19.74 -3.16
N VAL A 49 -24.30 18.74 -2.72
CA VAL A 49 -24.63 18.54 -1.28
C VAL A 49 -23.38 18.19 -0.47
N ARG A 50 -22.31 17.70 -1.12
CA ARG A 50 -21.06 17.33 -0.45
C ARG A 50 -20.30 18.52 0.11
N VAL A 51 -20.37 19.70 -0.51
CA VAL A 51 -19.69 20.91 -0.01
C VAL A 51 -20.24 21.35 1.36
N PRO A 52 -21.56 21.58 1.56
CA PRO A 52 -22.08 21.93 2.87
C PRO A 52 -21.91 20.81 3.90
N LEU A 53 -22.01 19.53 3.51
CA LEU A 53 -21.67 18.41 4.39
C LEU A 53 -20.18 18.42 4.77
N GLY A 54 -19.29 18.73 3.84
CA GLY A 54 -17.86 18.83 4.05
C GLY A 54 -17.49 19.98 4.98
N VAL A 55 -18.16 21.13 4.86
CA VAL A 55 -18.04 22.25 5.81
C VAL A 55 -18.48 21.82 7.20
N PHE A 56 -19.65 21.18 7.32
CA PHE A 56 -20.13 20.65 8.60
C PHE A 56 -19.13 19.69 9.23
N TRP A 57 -18.66 18.69 8.48
CA TRP A 57 -17.70 17.71 9.00
C TRP A 57 -16.33 18.32 9.29
N SER A 58 -15.84 19.26 8.49
CA SER A 58 -14.58 19.96 8.74
C SER A 58 -14.62 20.76 10.04
N VAL A 59 -15.72 21.49 10.30
CA VAL A 59 -15.92 22.23 11.55
C VAL A 59 -16.12 21.28 12.73
N PHE A 60 -16.99 20.27 12.59
CA PHE A 60 -17.29 19.31 13.67
C PHE A 60 -16.05 18.50 14.06
N LEU A 61 -15.34 17.92 13.09
CA LEU A 61 -14.13 17.14 13.34
C LEU A 61 -12.97 18.02 13.77
N GLY A 62 -12.83 19.24 13.23
CA GLY A 62 -11.83 20.20 13.70
C GLY A 62 -12.07 20.62 15.15
N TRP A 63 -13.32 20.86 15.53
CA TRP A 63 -13.71 21.12 16.92
C TRP A 63 -13.43 19.91 17.81
N ALA A 64 -13.87 18.71 17.41
CA ALA A 64 -13.61 17.48 18.15
C ALA A 64 -12.11 17.24 18.32
N TRP A 65 -11.31 17.50 17.29
CA TRP A 65 -9.86 17.38 17.33
C TRP A 65 -9.21 18.35 18.32
N LEU A 66 -9.66 19.60 18.36
CA LEU A 66 -9.09 20.61 19.25
C LEU A 66 -9.58 20.50 20.71
N GLN A 67 -10.75 19.90 20.93
CA GLN A 67 -11.39 19.88 22.26
C GLN A 67 -11.37 18.51 22.94
N LEU A 68 -11.40 17.41 22.18
CA LEU A 68 -11.47 16.04 22.71
C LEU A 68 -10.12 15.32 22.69
N LEU A 69 -9.20 15.71 21.79
CA LEU A 69 -7.86 15.14 21.71
C LEU A 69 -6.84 16.04 22.42
N ALA A 70 -5.72 15.45 22.82
CA ALA A 70 -4.66 16.16 23.52
C ALA A 70 -4.01 17.20 22.59
N VAL A 71 -4.13 18.47 22.95
CA VAL A 71 -3.48 19.58 22.25
C VAL A 71 -2.00 19.61 22.70
N PRO A 72 -1.03 19.55 21.76
CA PRO A 72 0.39 19.65 22.08
C PRO A 72 0.73 20.98 22.75
N ASP A 73 1.80 20.98 23.56
CA ASP A 73 2.32 22.20 24.17
C ASP A 73 2.67 23.24 23.08
N PRO A 74 2.12 24.47 23.15
CA PRO A 74 2.42 25.54 22.21
C PRO A 74 3.90 25.87 22.08
N ASP A 75 4.71 25.64 23.12
CA ASP A 75 6.15 25.87 23.09
C ASP A 75 6.88 24.81 22.24
N VAL A 76 6.28 23.63 22.06
CA VAL A 76 6.81 22.53 21.24
C VAL A 76 6.26 22.59 19.81
N ILE A 77 4.97 22.88 19.64
CA ILE A 77 4.31 22.97 18.33
C ILE A 77 3.57 24.32 18.22
N PRO A 78 4.24 25.38 17.73
CA PRO A 78 3.61 26.68 17.58
C PRO A 78 2.47 26.62 16.55
N HIS A 79 1.43 27.42 16.79
CA HIS A 79 0.29 27.59 15.88
C HIS A 79 -0.50 26.32 15.54
N TYR A 80 -0.50 25.32 16.44
CA TYR A 80 -1.22 24.06 16.25
C TYR A 80 -2.70 24.24 15.84
N GLY A 81 -3.44 25.07 16.58
CA GLY A 81 -4.85 25.35 16.30
C GLY A 81 -5.10 25.92 14.91
N THR A 82 -4.25 26.87 14.48
CA THR A 82 -4.32 27.44 13.13
C THR A 82 -4.03 26.39 12.06
N GLY A 83 -3.07 25.49 12.31
CA GLY A 83 -2.77 24.36 11.41
C GLY A 83 -3.98 23.44 11.21
N VAL A 84 -4.69 23.07 12.28
CA VAL A 84 -5.91 22.25 12.20
C VAL A 84 -6.99 22.93 11.38
N VAL A 85 -7.23 24.23 11.61
CA VAL A 85 -8.22 25.02 10.85
C VAL A 85 -7.82 25.10 9.38
N LEU A 86 -6.53 25.32 9.06
CA LEU A 86 -6.04 25.37 7.68
C LEU A 86 -6.17 24.02 6.96
N PHE A 87 -5.91 22.90 7.63
CA PHE A 87 -6.14 21.58 7.05
C PHE A 87 -7.63 21.35 6.80
N GLY A 88 -8.50 21.67 7.76
CA GLY A 88 -9.95 21.60 7.58
C GLY A 88 -10.45 22.49 6.43
N PHE A 89 -9.90 23.70 6.31
CA PHE A 89 -10.21 24.62 5.22
C PHE A 89 -9.72 24.09 3.86
N SER A 90 -8.51 23.52 3.81
CA SER A 90 -7.97 22.91 2.58
C SER A 90 -8.86 21.77 2.07
N ALA A 91 -9.43 20.95 2.96
CA ALA A 91 -10.37 19.90 2.59
C ALA A 91 -11.66 20.47 1.98
N VAL A 92 -12.17 21.58 2.51
CA VAL A 92 -13.34 22.28 1.93
C VAL A 92 -12.99 22.85 0.54
N VAL A 93 -11.81 23.45 0.38
CA VAL A 93 -11.34 23.95 -0.92
C VAL A 93 -11.25 22.81 -1.92
N GLU A 94 -10.69 21.66 -1.55
CA GLU A 94 -10.60 20.48 -2.41
C GLU A 94 -11.99 19.98 -2.85
N LEU A 95 -12.97 19.96 -1.95
CA LEU A 95 -14.35 19.60 -2.25
C LEU A 95 -15.01 20.54 -3.26
N LEU A 96 -14.63 21.82 -3.33
CA LEU A 96 -15.09 22.73 -4.38
C LEU A 96 -14.59 22.33 -5.77
N GLY A 97 -13.44 21.65 -5.86
CA GLY A 97 -12.89 21.09 -7.10
C GLY A 97 -13.56 19.80 -7.55
N GLU A 98 -14.25 19.11 -6.65
CA GLU A 98 -14.75 17.76 -6.90
C GLU A 98 -15.82 17.67 -8.01
N PRO A 99 -16.78 18.61 -8.16
CA PRO A 99 -17.70 18.60 -9.29
C PRO A 99 -16.98 18.63 -10.64
N PHE A 100 -15.91 19.43 -10.76
CA PHE A 100 -15.09 19.51 -11.96
C PHE A 100 -14.29 18.23 -12.18
N TRP A 101 -13.77 17.64 -11.11
CA TRP A 101 -13.07 16.35 -11.18
C TRP A 101 -14.01 15.24 -11.66
N VAL A 102 -15.24 15.15 -11.11
CA VAL A 102 -16.25 14.16 -11.51
C VAL A 102 -16.66 14.38 -12.97
N LEU A 103 -16.87 15.63 -13.39
CA LEU A 103 -17.21 15.95 -14.78
C LEU A 103 -16.07 15.57 -15.72
N ALA A 104 -14.82 15.91 -15.38
CA ALA A 104 -13.64 15.54 -16.15
C ALA A 104 -13.50 14.01 -16.26
N GLN A 105 -13.79 13.29 -15.16
CA GLN A 105 -13.77 11.84 -15.10
C GLN A 105 -14.89 11.20 -15.94
N ALA A 106 -16.11 11.77 -15.92
CA ALA A 106 -17.24 11.30 -16.71
C ALA A 106 -17.03 11.48 -18.23
N HIS A 107 -16.38 12.58 -18.63
CA HIS A 107 -16.06 12.88 -20.03
C HIS A 107 -14.66 12.40 -20.46
N MET A 108 -13.97 11.61 -19.63
CA MET A 108 -12.69 10.98 -19.97
C MET A 108 -11.55 11.96 -20.26
N PHE A 109 -11.55 13.14 -19.62
CA PHE A 109 -10.46 14.12 -19.70
C PHE A 109 -9.24 13.69 -18.85
N VAL A 110 -8.68 12.52 -19.17
CA VAL A 110 -7.56 11.91 -18.42
C VAL A 110 -6.33 12.82 -18.38
N LYS A 111 -6.01 13.45 -19.52
CA LYS A 111 -4.84 14.35 -19.61
C LYS A 111 -4.96 15.51 -18.62
N LEU A 112 -6.14 16.12 -18.51
CA LEU A 112 -6.38 17.20 -17.55
C LEU A 112 -6.14 16.70 -16.12
N LYS A 113 -6.74 15.57 -15.76
CA LYS A 113 -6.62 14.99 -14.42
C LYS A 113 -5.15 14.70 -14.06
N VAL A 114 -4.43 14.01 -14.93
CA VAL A 114 -3.01 13.68 -14.71
C VAL A 114 -2.17 14.95 -14.56
N ILE A 115 -2.38 15.96 -15.41
CA ILE A 115 -1.62 17.21 -15.36
C ILE A 115 -1.95 17.99 -14.09
N ALA A 116 -3.23 18.16 -13.76
CA ALA A 116 -3.68 18.91 -12.60
C ALA A 116 -3.20 18.27 -11.28
N GLU A 117 -3.38 16.95 -11.13
CA GLU A 117 -2.94 16.21 -9.94
C GLU A 117 -1.40 16.24 -9.81
N SER A 118 -0.66 15.96 -10.89
CA SER A 118 0.81 15.94 -10.86
C SER A 118 1.40 17.33 -10.59
N LEU A 119 0.90 18.37 -11.27
CA LEU A 119 1.36 19.74 -11.08
C LEU A 119 1.13 20.19 -9.64
N SER A 120 -0.05 19.93 -9.08
CA SER A 120 -0.38 20.29 -7.71
C SER A 120 0.54 19.58 -6.71
N VAL A 121 0.79 18.28 -6.87
CA VAL A 121 1.71 17.51 -6.00
C VAL A 121 3.15 18.02 -6.10
N ILE A 122 3.65 18.31 -7.30
CA ILE A 122 5.01 18.84 -7.50
C ILE A 122 5.14 20.20 -6.81
N LEU A 123 4.20 21.12 -7.06
CA LEU A 123 4.21 22.46 -6.49
C LEU A 123 4.07 22.43 -4.96
N LYS A 124 3.23 21.54 -4.41
CA LYS A 124 3.15 21.28 -2.97
C LYS A 124 4.51 20.86 -2.41
N SER A 125 5.14 19.86 -3.02
CA SER A 125 6.40 19.29 -2.54
C SER A 125 7.54 20.31 -2.58
N VAL A 126 7.62 21.10 -3.66
CA VAL A 126 8.60 22.20 -3.80
C VAL A 126 8.36 23.26 -2.74
N LEU A 127 7.11 23.67 -2.53
CA LEU A 127 6.77 24.68 -1.51
C LEU A 127 7.09 24.17 -0.10
N THR A 128 6.72 22.93 0.23
CA THR A 128 7.06 22.32 1.52
C THR A 128 8.56 22.31 1.74
N ALA A 129 9.35 21.83 0.75
CA ALA A 129 10.80 21.79 0.86
C ALA A 129 11.40 23.19 1.04
N PHE A 130 10.96 24.16 0.25
CA PHE A 130 11.41 25.55 0.35
C PHE A 130 11.10 26.15 1.73
N LEU A 131 9.87 26.01 2.22
CA LEU A 131 9.46 26.55 3.51
C LEU A 131 10.16 25.86 4.69
N VAL A 132 10.37 24.54 4.63
CA VAL A 132 11.14 23.81 5.67
C VAL A 132 12.59 24.28 5.71
N LEU A 133 13.21 24.54 4.56
CA LEU A 133 14.59 25.00 4.49
C LEU A 133 14.76 26.47 4.91
N CYS A 134 13.81 27.34 4.54
CA CYS A 134 13.92 28.78 4.81
C CYS A 134 13.32 29.21 6.16
N LEU A 135 12.27 28.53 6.63
CA LEU A 135 11.48 28.91 7.80
C LEU A 135 11.18 27.69 8.70
N PRO A 136 12.19 26.93 9.17
CA PRO A 136 11.97 25.68 9.92
C PRO A 136 11.16 25.85 11.20
N HIS A 137 11.20 27.04 11.82
CA HIS A 137 10.48 27.38 13.05
C HIS A 137 8.95 27.41 12.88
N TRP A 138 8.42 27.40 11.65
CA TRP A 138 6.97 27.37 11.40
C TRP A 138 6.36 25.98 11.60
N GLY A 139 7.18 24.92 11.69
CA GLY A 139 6.73 23.57 12.05
C GLY A 139 5.51 23.10 11.25
N LEU A 140 4.42 22.76 11.96
CA LEU A 140 3.17 22.25 11.37
C LEU A 140 2.52 23.23 10.39
N TYR A 141 2.68 24.54 10.60
CA TYR A 141 2.06 25.56 9.77
C TYR A 141 2.51 25.45 8.30
N ILE A 142 3.78 25.08 8.07
CA ILE A 142 4.34 24.84 6.74
C ILE A 142 3.53 23.80 5.97
N PHE A 143 3.25 22.66 6.61
CA PHE A 143 2.53 21.55 5.99
C PHE A 143 1.07 21.91 5.71
N SER A 144 0.43 22.67 6.62
CA SER A 144 -0.94 23.14 6.43
C SER A 144 -1.05 24.16 5.28
N LEU A 145 -0.09 25.07 5.15
CA LEU A 145 -0.02 26.05 4.07
C LEU A 145 0.27 25.38 2.73
N ALA A 146 1.19 24.41 2.70
CA ALA A 146 1.49 23.64 1.50
C ALA A 146 0.28 22.80 1.06
N GLN A 147 -0.48 22.21 2.00
CA GLN A 147 -1.72 21.51 1.68
C GLN A 147 -2.79 22.46 1.13
N LEU A 148 -2.96 23.64 1.72
CA LEU A 148 -3.88 24.64 1.17
C LEU A 148 -3.46 25.06 -0.25
N PHE A 149 -2.18 25.32 -0.47
CA PHE A 149 -1.64 25.64 -1.79
C PHE A 149 -1.87 24.53 -2.82
N TYR A 150 -1.64 23.26 -2.43
CA TYR A 150 -1.97 22.08 -3.24
C TYR A 150 -3.43 22.11 -3.71
N THR A 151 -4.37 22.23 -2.77
CA THR A 151 -5.80 22.20 -3.08
C THR A 151 -6.21 23.40 -3.94
N ALA A 152 -5.67 24.59 -3.67
CA ALA A 152 -5.94 25.79 -4.45
C ALA A 152 -5.45 25.66 -5.91
N VAL A 153 -4.23 25.15 -6.13
CA VAL A 153 -3.70 24.89 -7.47
C VAL A 153 -4.57 23.86 -8.20
N LEU A 154 -4.94 22.78 -7.52
CA LEU A 154 -5.77 21.72 -8.10
C LEU A 154 -7.12 22.26 -8.59
N VAL A 155 -7.84 23.00 -7.74
CA VAL A 155 -9.11 23.64 -8.11
C VAL A 155 -8.91 24.65 -9.23
N LEU A 156 -7.86 25.46 -9.16
CA LEU A 156 -7.57 26.47 -10.18
C LEU A 156 -7.32 25.83 -11.56
N CYS A 157 -6.60 24.71 -11.63
CA CYS A 157 -6.41 23.96 -12.88
C CYS A 157 -7.74 23.54 -13.51
N TYR A 158 -8.65 23.00 -12.70
CA TYR A 158 -9.97 22.60 -13.17
C TYR A 158 -10.82 23.80 -13.60
N VAL A 159 -10.88 24.85 -12.79
CA VAL A 159 -11.64 26.08 -13.10
C VAL A 159 -11.13 26.73 -14.37
N ILE A 160 -9.81 26.89 -14.54
CA ILE A 160 -9.22 27.47 -15.75
C ILE A 160 -9.57 26.62 -16.98
N TYR A 161 -9.43 25.28 -16.88
CA TYR A 161 -9.71 24.40 -18.00
C TYR A 161 -11.18 24.48 -18.44
N PHE A 162 -12.11 24.33 -17.50
CA PHE A 162 -13.54 24.34 -17.83
C PHE A 162 -14.03 25.73 -18.23
N THR A 163 -13.47 26.81 -17.68
CA THR A 163 -13.77 28.18 -18.14
C THR A 163 -13.34 28.38 -19.60
N LYS A 164 -12.13 27.92 -19.97
CA LYS A 164 -11.65 27.98 -21.37
C LYS A 164 -12.48 27.09 -22.29
N LEU A 165 -12.87 25.91 -21.82
CA LEU A 165 -13.65 24.95 -22.60
C LEU A 165 -15.08 25.45 -22.85
N LEU A 166 -15.75 26.05 -21.85
CA LEU A 166 -17.08 26.63 -22.01
C LEU A 166 -17.06 27.98 -22.74
N GLY A 167 -15.97 28.74 -22.63
CA GLY A 167 -15.79 30.00 -23.35
C GLY A 167 -15.39 29.85 -24.83
N SER A 168 -15.03 28.65 -25.28
CA SER A 168 -14.66 28.40 -26.68
C SER A 168 -15.90 28.25 -27.58
N PRO A 169 -15.98 29.00 -28.71
CA PRO A 169 -17.14 28.96 -29.61
C PRO A 169 -17.37 27.61 -30.30
N GLU A 170 -16.37 26.71 -30.33
CA GLU A 170 -16.52 25.33 -30.83
C GLU A 170 -17.33 24.43 -29.89
N SER A 171 -17.25 24.66 -28.57
CA SER A 171 -17.94 23.87 -27.56
C SER A 171 -19.46 24.10 -27.57
N ALA A 172 -19.87 25.33 -27.89
CA ALA A 172 -21.28 25.70 -28.07
C ALA A 172 -21.96 25.00 -29.26
N LYS A 173 -21.19 24.58 -30.28
CA LYS A 173 -21.72 23.89 -31.47
C LYS A 173 -21.82 22.36 -31.31
N GLN A 174 -21.09 21.76 -30.38
CA GLN A 174 -20.96 20.30 -30.27
C GLN A 174 -21.68 19.65 -29.09
N GLN A 175 -22.39 20.40 -28.22
CA GLN A 175 -23.03 19.86 -27.00
C GLN A 175 -22.11 18.88 -26.22
N VAL A 176 -20.81 19.20 -26.12
CA VAL A 176 -19.82 18.28 -25.54
C VAL A 176 -20.06 18.04 -24.04
N LEU A 177 -20.71 19.01 -23.37
CA LEU A 177 -20.98 18.97 -21.94
C LEU A 177 -22.46 19.33 -21.64
N PRO A 178 -23.09 18.69 -20.64
CA PRO A 178 -24.47 18.98 -20.22
C PRO A 178 -24.63 20.30 -19.42
N VAL A 179 -23.56 21.09 -19.32
CA VAL A 179 -23.42 22.28 -18.45
C VAL A 179 -23.25 23.53 -19.31
N SER A 180 -24.05 24.57 -19.08
CA SER A 180 -24.06 25.81 -19.89
C SER A 180 -23.19 26.93 -19.31
N SER A 181 -22.98 26.94 -17.99
CA SER A 181 -22.20 27.98 -17.30
C SER A 181 -21.44 27.41 -16.11
N MET A 182 -20.35 28.07 -15.70
CA MET A 182 -19.64 27.80 -14.44
C MET A 182 -20.56 27.89 -13.21
N THR A 183 -21.62 28.69 -13.28
CA THR A 183 -22.63 28.82 -12.21
C THR A 183 -23.51 27.58 -12.06
N ASP A 184 -23.67 26.77 -13.11
CA ASP A 184 -24.44 25.53 -13.07
C ASP A 184 -23.69 24.42 -12.30
N MET A 185 -22.38 24.61 -12.08
CA MET A 185 -21.54 23.72 -11.28
C MET A 185 -21.58 24.08 -9.78
N LEU A 186 -22.05 25.28 -9.43
CA LEU A 186 -22.18 25.73 -8.04
C LEU A 186 -23.49 25.21 -7.42
N PRO A 187 -23.58 25.12 -6.08
CA PRO A 187 -24.82 24.76 -5.39
C PRO A 187 -25.92 25.78 -5.71
N SER A 188 -26.76 25.46 -6.69
CA SER A 188 -27.95 26.24 -6.98
C SER A 188 -29.14 25.65 -6.24
N ILE A 189 -29.78 26.46 -5.41
CA ILE A 189 -31.06 26.11 -4.80
C ILE A 189 -32.11 26.16 -5.92
N THR A 190 -32.18 25.09 -6.71
CA THR A 190 -33.09 25.04 -7.85
C THR A 190 -34.52 24.89 -7.33
N ARG A 191 -35.38 25.80 -7.77
CA ARG A 191 -36.80 25.98 -7.38
C ARG A 191 -37.74 24.84 -7.82
N SER A 192 -37.19 23.66 -8.16
CA SER A 192 -37.90 22.49 -8.70
C SER A 192 -38.07 21.40 -7.63
N ARG A 193 -39.26 20.79 -7.56
CA ARG A 193 -39.80 19.98 -6.44
C ARG A 193 -39.14 18.61 -6.19
N ALA A 194 -37.95 18.33 -6.72
CA ALA A 194 -37.17 17.16 -6.32
C ALA A 194 -35.70 17.57 -6.19
N PHE A 195 -35.34 18.16 -5.05
CA PHE A 195 -33.98 18.64 -4.76
C PHE A 195 -32.95 17.50 -4.79
N VAL A 196 -33.40 16.26 -4.60
CA VAL A 196 -32.61 15.05 -4.55
C VAL A 196 -33.46 13.92 -5.11
N ASN A 197 -32.95 13.21 -6.13
CA ASN A 197 -33.55 11.96 -6.58
C ASN A 197 -33.36 10.92 -5.46
N TRP A 198 -34.47 10.46 -4.87
CA TRP A 198 -34.43 9.60 -3.69
C TRP A 198 -33.86 8.20 -3.98
N GLU A 199 -34.02 7.71 -5.20
CA GLU A 199 -33.42 6.43 -5.62
C GLU A 199 -31.90 6.54 -5.70
N GLU A 200 -31.41 7.62 -6.34
CA GLU A 200 -29.98 7.93 -6.41
C GLU A 200 -29.40 8.18 -5.00
N ALA A 201 -30.11 8.91 -4.13
CA ALA A 201 -29.67 9.15 -2.76
C ALA A 201 -29.60 7.89 -1.91
N LYS A 202 -30.56 6.96 -2.07
CA LYS A 202 -30.53 5.65 -1.39
C LYS A 202 -29.34 4.81 -1.86
N LEU A 203 -29.00 4.88 -3.15
CA LEU A 203 -27.83 4.24 -3.71
C LEU A 203 -26.53 4.89 -3.18
N THR A 204 -26.43 6.21 -3.20
CA THR A 204 -25.30 6.97 -2.64
C THR A 204 -25.09 6.66 -1.17
N TRP A 205 -26.17 6.55 -0.38
CA TRP A 205 -26.11 6.16 1.02
C TRP A 205 -25.56 4.74 1.22
N SER A 206 -25.91 3.82 0.32
CA SER A 206 -25.42 2.45 0.37
C SER A 206 -23.90 2.40 0.10
N PHE A 207 -23.43 3.14 -0.92
CA PHE A 207 -22.00 3.28 -1.19
C PHE A 207 -21.26 4.05 -0.09
N PHE A 208 -21.89 5.04 0.53
CA PHE A 208 -21.32 5.75 1.68
C PHE A 208 -21.06 4.79 2.84
N LYS A 209 -22.04 3.96 3.21
CA LYS A 209 -21.86 2.92 4.24
C LYS A 209 -20.72 1.97 3.92
N GLN A 210 -20.64 1.51 2.67
CA GLN A 210 -19.57 0.62 2.22
C GLN A 210 -18.19 1.30 2.32
N SER A 211 -18.07 2.55 1.87
CA SER A 211 -16.84 3.33 1.94
C SER A 211 -16.45 3.64 3.38
N PHE A 212 -17.41 3.95 4.26
CA PHE A 212 -17.18 4.18 5.67
C PHE A 212 -16.69 2.91 6.39
N LEU A 213 -17.34 1.76 6.13
CA LEU A 213 -16.87 0.48 6.67
C LEU A 213 -15.46 0.16 6.17
N LYS A 214 -15.21 0.37 4.89
CA LYS A 214 -13.88 0.18 4.29
C LYS A 214 -12.84 1.08 4.97
N GLN A 215 -13.17 2.34 5.22
CA GLN A 215 -12.29 3.30 5.89
C GLN A 215 -11.92 2.82 7.31
N ILE A 216 -12.87 2.30 8.09
CA ILE A 216 -12.60 1.73 9.41
C ILE A 216 -11.70 0.49 9.30
N LEU A 217 -11.93 -0.38 8.33
CA LEU A 217 -11.12 -1.60 8.15
C LEU A 217 -9.70 -1.29 7.67
N THR A 218 -9.50 -0.23 6.88
CA THR A 218 -8.19 0.12 6.33
C THR A 218 -7.39 1.06 7.22
N GLU A 219 -8.04 2.03 7.86
CA GLU A 219 -7.39 3.06 8.68
C GLU A 219 -7.67 2.87 10.18
N GLY A 220 -8.32 1.76 10.57
CA GLY A 220 -8.62 1.42 11.97
C GLY A 220 -7.39 1.42 12.87
N GLU A 221 -6.25 0.98 12.34
CA GLU A 221 -4.95 1.09 12.99
C GLU A 221 -4.58 2.54 13.33
N ARG A 222 -4.75 3.48 12.38
CA ARG A 222 -4.48 4.89 12.63
C ARG A 222 -5.47 5.50 13.62
N TYR A 223 -6.73 5.08 13.56
CA TYR A 223 -7.73 5.50 14.56
C TYR A 223 -7.38 5.04 15.97
N VAL A 224 -6.88 3.81 16.15
CA VAL A 224 -6.37 3.32 17.43
C VAL A 224 -5.21 4.19 17.92
N MET A 225 -4.24 4.50 17.06
CA MET A 225 -3.09 5.34 17.43
C MET A 225 -3.50 6.76 17.84
N THR A 226 -4.44 7.36 17.09
CA THR A 226 -4.86 8.74 17.32
C THR A 226 -5.86 8.91 18.47
N PHE A 227 -6.90 8.07 18.56
CA PHE A 227 -7.98 8.27 19.54
C PHE A 227 -7.69 7.68 20.92
N LEU A 228 -6.86 6.65 21.01
CA LEU A 228 -6.56 6.00 22.28
C LEU A 228 -5.29 6.56 22.95
N ASN A 229 -4.63 7.57 22.35
CA ASN A 229 -3.41 8.21 22.85
C ASN A 229 -2.33 7.21 23.32
N VAL A 230 -2.25 6.04 22.69
CA VAL A 230 -1.32 4.97 23.12
C VAL A 230 0.12 5.30 22.76
N LEU A 231 0.33 6.23 21.80
CA LEU A 231 1.63 6.70 21.35
C LEU A 231 1.67 8.23 21.35
N ASN A 232 2.80 8.81 21.74
CA ASN A 232 3.04 10.24 21.57
C ASN A 232 3.16 10.59 20.07
N PHE A 233 2.83 11.83 19.69
CA PHE A 233 2.88 12.32 18.30
C PHE A 233 4.25 12.10 17.63
N GLY A 234 5.34 12.22 18.39
CA GLY A 234 6.70 11.92 17.88
C GLY A 234 6.86 10.46 17.44
N ASP A 235 6.47 9.52 18.30
CA ASP A 235 6.53 8.09 17.98
C ASP A 235 5.56 7.68 16.87
N GLN A 236 4.40 8.33 16.77
CA GLN A 236 3.49 8.14 15.64
C GLN A 236 4.13 8.56 14.32
N GLY A 237 4.83 9.71 14.30
CA GLY A 237 5.57 10.17 13.12
C GLY A 237 6.70 9.23 12.71
N VAL A 238 7.50 8.76 13.68
CA VAL A 238 8.57 7.77 13.41
C VAL A 238 7.98 6.44 12.93
N TYR A 239 6.89 5.97 13.56
CA TYR A 239 6.16 4.77 13.14
C TYR A 239 5.66 4.89 11.69
N ASP A 240 5.00 5.99 11.34
CA ASP A 240 4.48 6.22 9.99
C ASP A 240 5.59 6.24 8.93
N ILE A 241 6.75 6.84 9.24
CA ILE A 241 7.90 6.83 8.34
C ILE A 241 8.44 5.41 8.16
N VAL A 242 8.66 4.67 9.25
CA VAL A 242 9.16 3.29 9.21
C VAL A 242 8.18 2.37 8.49
N ASN A 243 6.88 2.49 8.76
CA ASN A 243 5.84 1.69 8.12
C ASN A 243 5.79 1.96 6.61
N ASN A 244 5.89 3.23 6.19
CA ASN A 244 5.96 3.58 4.78
C ASN A 244 7.24 3.07 4.11
N LEU A 245 8.41 3.19 4.75
CA LEU A 245 9.68 2.71 4.24
C LEU A 245 9.70 1.18 4.12
N GLY A 246 9.31 0.49 5.19
CA GLY A 246 9.31 -0.96 5.27
C GLY A 246 8.28 -1.61 4.35
N SER A 247 7.10 -1.00 4.17
CA SER A 247 6.07 -1.51 3.25
C SER A 247 6.44 -1.38 1.77
N LEU A 248 7.49 -0.62 1.39
CA LEU A 248 7.92 -0.48 -0.01
C LEU A 248 8.26 -1.83 -0.65
N VAL A 249 8.96 -2.71 0.07
CA VAL A 249 9.31 -4.04 -0.45
C VAL A 249 8.04 -4.84 -0.75
N ALA A 250 7.08 -4.83 0.18
CA ALA A 250 5.82 -5.53 0.00
C ALA A 250 5.05 -4.97 -1.22
N ARG A 251 4.99 -3.64 -1.37
CA ARG A 251 4.27 -2.97 -2.47
C ARG A 251 4.95 -3.15 -3.84
N LEU A 252 6.28 -3.09 -3.90
CA LEU A 252 7.03 -3.06 -5.15
C LEU A 252 7.46 -4.46 -5.63
N ILE A 253 7.65 -5.41 -4.70
CA ILE A 253 8.16 -6.75 -5.01
C ILE A 253 7.09 -7.80 -4.78
N PHE A 254 6.55 -7.91 -3.56
CA PHE A 254 5.67 -9.02 -3.21
C PHE A 254 4.27 -8.90 -3.83
N GLN A 255 3.68 -7.71 -3.84
CA GLN A 255 2.32 -7.50 -4.36
C GLN A 255 2.21 -7.85 -5.87
N PRO A 256 3.12 -7.41 -6.77
CA PRO A 256 3.06 -7.83 -8.17
C PRO A 256 3.23 -9.34 -8.37
N ILE A 257 4.05 -9.99 -7.53
CA ILE A 257 4.21 -11.45 -7.52
C ILE A 257 2.90 -12.10 -7.10
N GLU A 258 2.32 -11.66 -5.98
CA GLU A 258 1.05 -12.15 -5.43
C GLU A 258 -0.07 -12.11 -6.47
N GLU A 259 -0.31 -10.95 -7.07
CA GLU A 259 -1.36 -10.73 -8.08
C GLU A 259 -1.14 -11.60 -9.33
N SER A 260 0.12 -11.70 -9.80
CA SER A 260 0.45 -12.48 -11.01
C SER A 260 0.28 -13.98 -10.80
N PHE A 261 0.71 -14.49 -9.65
CA PHE A 261 0.63 -15.91 -9.34
C PHE A 261 -0.75 -16.34 -8.85
N TYR A 262 -1.54 -15.44 -8.27
CA TYR A 262 -2.98 -15.65 -8.08
C TYR A 262 -3.67 -16.00 -9.41
N ILE A 263 -3.44 -15.19 -10.46
CA ILE A 263 -4.02 -15.42 -11.79
C ILE A 263 -3.53 -16.74 -12.39
N PHE A 264 -2.25 -17.07 -12.18
CA PHE A 264 -1.70 -18.35 -12.61
C PHE A 264 -2.42 -19.53 -11.96
N PHE A 265 -2.51 -19.55 -10.63
CA PHE A 265 -3.17 -20.64 -9.90
C PHE A 265 -4.66 -20.74 -10.26
N ALA A 266 -5.36 -19.62 -10.39
CA ALA A 266 -6.78 -19.59 -10.74
C ALA A 266 -7.06 -20.08 -12.18
N LYS A 267 -6.06 -20.09 -13.07
CA LYS A 267 -6.18 -20.63 -14.43
C LYS A 267 -5.77 -22.10 -14.55
N VAL A 268 -4.86 -22.54 -13.68
CA VAL A 268 -4.33 -23.92 -13.68
C VAL A 268 -5.20 -24.85 -12.85
N LEU A 269 -5.74 -24.35 -11.74
CA LEU A 269 -6.60 -25.11 -10.84
C LEU A 269 -8.07 -24.81 -11.13
N GLU A 270 -8.90 -25.84 -11.02
CA GLU A 270 -10.35 -25.72 -11.09
C GLU A 270 -10.90 -25.56 -9.67
N ARG A 271 -11.67 -24.48 -9.43
CA ARG A 271 -12.36 -24.28 -8.15
C ARG A 271 -13.35 -25.40 -7.88
N GLU A 272 -13.62 -25.65 -6.60
CA GLU A 272 -14.57 -26.68 -6.10
C GLU A 272 -14.15 -28.13 -6.39
N LYS A 273 -12.93 -28.37 -6.87
CA LYS A 273 -12.37 -29.71 -7.04
C LYS A 273 -11.18 -29.94 -6.12
N ASP A 274 -11.21 -31.07 -5.42
CA ASP A 274 -10.06 -31.58 -4.67
C ASP A 274 -8.87 -31.85 -5.60
N ALA A 275 -7.64 -31.79 -5.05
CA ALA A 275 -6.41 -32.07 -5.78
C ALA A 275 -6.40 -33.45 -6.48
N THR A 276 -7.14 -34.44 -5.96
CA THR A 276 -7.21 -35.79 -6.54
C THR A 276 -8.17 -35.91 -7.72
N LEU A 277 -9.10 -34.95 -7.89
CA LEU A 277 -10.12 -34.96 -8.93
C LEU A 277 -9.71 -34.12 -10.16
N GLN A 278 -8.59 -33.41 -10.06
CA GLN A 278 -8.04 -32.58 -11.11
C GLN A 278 -6.99 -33.35 -11.92
N LYS A 279 -6.58 -32.78 -13.05
CA LYS A 279 -5.50 -33.35 -13.86
C LYS A 279 -4.21 -33.36 -13.06
N GLU A 280 -3.58 -34.53 -12.95
CA GLU A 280 -2.35 -34.72 -12.19
C GLU A 280 -1.24 -33.77 -12.65
N GLU A 281 -1.12 -33.52 -13.96
CA GLU A 281 -0.15 -32.56 -14.52
C GLU A 281 -0.36 -31.13 -13.99
N ASP A 282 -1.60 -30.65 -13.94
CA ASP A 282 -1.93 -29.29 -13.51
C ASP A 282 -1.65 -29.11 -12.02
N VAL A 283 -2.01 -30.10 -11.21
CA VAL A 283 -1.77 -30.14 -9.75
C VAL A 283 -0.28 -30.22 -9.44
N ALA A 284 0.48 -31.02 -10.19
CA ALA A 284 1.93 -31.14 -10.06
C ALA A 284 2.63 -29.81 -10.41
N VAL A 285 2.21 -29.15 -11.49
CA VAL A 285 2.77 -27.85 -11.89
C VAL A 285 2.44 -26.78 -10.85
N ALA A 286 1.19 -26.72 -10.36
CA ALA A 286 0.80 -25.78 -9.30
C ALA A 286 1.62 -26.01 -8.02
N ALA A 287 1.83 -27.27 -7.61
CA ALA A 287 2.63 -27.59 -6.44
C ALA A 287 4.10 -27.18 -6.59
N ALA A 288 4.72 -27.46 -7.75
CA ALA A 288 6.13 -27.10 -7.99
C ALA A 288 6.35 -25.57 -8.04
N VAL A 289 5.39 -24.84 -8.62
CA VAL A 289 5.40 -23.37 -8.63
C VAL A 289 5.23 -22.83 -7.20
N LEU A 290 4.26 -23.34 -6.45
CA LEU A 290 4.03 -22.93 -5.06
C LEU A 290 5.25 -23.20 -4.17
N GLU A 291 5.88 -24.37 -4.30
CA GLU A 291 7.13 -24.72 -3.59
C GLU A 291 8.23 -23.70 -3.88
N SER A 292 8.42 -23.36 -5.16
CA SER A 292 9.45 -22.42 -5.60
C SER A 292 9.17 -20.99 -5.12
N LEU A 293 7.91 -20.55 -5.14
CA LEU A 293 7.51 -19.23 -4.68
C LEU A 293 7.61 -19.09 -3.17
N LEU A 294 7.18 -20.08 -2.39
CA LEU A 294 7.31 -20.08 -0.94
C LEU A 294 8.78 -20.01 -0.53
N LYS A 295 9.64 -20.76 -1.22
CA LYS A 295 11.08 -20.73 -1.00
C LYS A 295 11.70 -19.38 -1.36
N LEU A 296 11.33 -18.81 -2.51
CA LEU A 296 11.80 -17.49 -2.93
C LEU A 296 11.37 -16.41 -1.92
N ALA A 297 10.10 -16.40 -1.51
CA ALA A 297 9.57 -15.47 -0.53
C ALA A 297 10.25 -15.61 0.82
N LEU A 298 10.48 -16.84 1.30
CA LEU A 298 11.22 -17.11 2.53
C LEU A 298 12.66 -16.60 2.44
N LEU A 299 13.38 -16.88 1.35
CA LEU A 299 14.75 -16.41 1.17
C LEU A 299 14.84 -14.89 1.10
N THR A 300 13.98 -14.24 0.32
CA THR A 300 13.95 -12.77 0.22
C THR A 300 13.58 -12.14 1.56
N GLY A 301 12.55 -12.66 2.23
CA GLY A 301 12.12 -12.19 3.55
C GLY A 301 13.21 -12.39 4.61
N LEU A 302 13.90 -13.53 4.62
CA LEU A 302 14.95 -13.83 5.59
C LEU A 302 16.19 -12.96 5.36
N THR A 303 16.57 -12.72 4.10
CA THR A 303 17.62 -11.75 3.75
C THR A 303 17.28 -10.36 4.28
N ILE A 304 16.06 -9.88 4.05
CA ILE A 304 15.64 -8.56 4.56
C ILE A 304 15.60 -8.56 6.09
N SER A 305 15.15 -9.63 6.72
CA SER A 305 15.10 -9.72 8.19
C SER A 305 16.51 -9.71 8.80
N VAL A 306 17.44 -10.50 8.28
CA VAL A 306 18.79 -10.66 8.85
C VAL A 306 19.64 -9.42 8.58
N PHE A 307 19.73 -8.97 7.33
CA PHE A 307 20.53 -7.81 6.98
C PHE A 307 19.82 -6.51 7.34
N GLY A 308 18.50 -6.41 7.16
CA GLY A 308 17.77 -5.22 7.58
C GLY A 308 17.90 -4.94 9.07
N PHE A 309 18.06 -5.96 9.92
CA PHE A 309 18.25 -5.77 11.35
C PHE A 309 19.51 -4.96 11.68
N ALA A 310 20.67 -5.38 11.19
CA ALA A 310 21.96 -4.76 11.48
C ALA A 310 22.17 -3.41 10.76
N TYR A 311 21.42 -3.17 9.67
CA TYR A 311 21.55 -1.96 8.85
C TYR A 311 20.42 -0.94 9.11
N SER A 312 19.48 -1.23 10.01
CA SER A 312 18.33 -0.36 10.29
C SER A 312 18.77 1.03 10.76
N GLN A 313 19.75 1.11 11.67
CA GLN A 313 20.23 2.38 12.19
C GLN A 313 20.91 3.21 11.10
N LEU A 314 21.82 2.60 10.32
CA LEU A 314 22.49 3.26 9.20
C LEU A 314 21.49 3.70 8.11
N ALA A 315 20.50 2.87 7.78
CA ALA A 315 19.50 3.19 6.77
C ALA A 315 18.64 4.40 7.18
N LEU A 316 18.24 4.47 8.46
CA LEU A 316 17.51 5.62 8.98
C LEU A 316 18.38 6.87 9.09
N ASP A 317 19.66 6.72 9.41
CA ASP A 317 20.60 7.85 9.48
C ASP A 317 20.83 8.47 8.09
N ILE A 318 20.97 7.64 7.06
CA ILE A 318 21.06 8.11 5.67
C ILE A 318 19.75 8.79 5.23
N TYR A 319 18.59 8.27 5.67
CA TYR A 319 17.30 8.76 5.23
C TYR A 319 16.84 10.05 5.91
N GLY A 320 16.96 10.14 7.25
CA GLY A 320 16.48 11.28 8.04
C GLY A 320 17.43 11.72 9.15
N GLY A 321 18.67 11.25 9.15
CA GLY A 321 19.70 11.60 10.14
C GLY A 321 19.36 11.18 11.56
N ALA A 322 20.01 11.84 12.52
CA ALA A 322 19.85 11.61 13.95
C ALA A 322 18.38 11.64 14.42
N MET A 323 17.49 12.37 13.75
CA MET A 323 16.07 12.41 14.13
C MET A 323 15.39 11.04 14.03
N LEU A 324 15.77 10.22 13.04
CA LEU A 324 15.23 8.87 12.86
C LEU A 324 16.16 7.77 13.35
N SER A 325 17.48 8.00 13.32
CA SER A 325 18.48 7.03 13.77
C SER A 325 18.68 7.03 15.29
N SER A 326 18.28 8.10 15.99
CA SER A 326 18.19 8.13 17.45
C SER A 326 16.77 7.80 17.94
N GLY A 327 16.64 7.25 19.15
CA GLY A 327 15.35 6.90 19.74
C GLY A 327 14.77 5.57 19.24
N SER A 328 13.45 5.53 19.01
CA SER A 328 12.68 4.31 18.72
C SER A 328 12.80 3.81 17.27
N GLY A 329 13.26 4.66 16.34
CA GLY A 329 13.33 4.39 14.90
C GLY A 329 14.08 3.09 14.52
N PRO A 330 15.33 2.88 14.95
CA PRO A 330 16.08 1.68 14.58
C PRO A 330 15.40 0.39 15.08
N VAL A 331 14.86 0.40 16.29
CA VAL A 331 14.15 -0.76 16.86
C VAL A 331 12.85 -1.03 16.11
N LEU A 332 12.12 0.02 15.73
CA LEU A 332 10.93 -0.09 14.88
C LEU A 332 11.26 -0.72 13.52
N LEU A 333 12.29 -0.23 12.84
CA LEU A 333 12.66 -0.75 11.52
C LEU A 333 13.14 -2.20 11.63
N ARG A 334 13.89 -2.57 12.68
CA ARG A 334 14.27 -3.95 12.98
C ARG A 334 13.05 -4.87 13.15
N ALA A 335 12.06 -4.45 13.93
CA ALA A 335 10.80 -5.18 14.08
C ALA A 335 10.03 -5.28 12.75
N TYR A 336 10.07 -4.21 11.96
CA TYR A 336 9.46 -4.19 10.64
C TYR A 336 10.16 -5.15 9.65
N CYS A 337 11.49 -5.30 9.72
CA CYS A 337 12.22 -6.28 8.90
C CYS A 337 11.74 -7.72 9.17
N LEU A 338 11.43 -8.06 10.42
CA LEU A 338 10.76 -9.33 10.75
C LEU A 338 9.34 -9.39 10.17
N TYR A 339 8.59 -8.28 10.24
CA TYR A 339 7.26 -8.20 9.64
C TYR A 339 7.27 -8.40 8.12
N VAL A 340 8.28 -7.90 7.40
CA VAL A 340 8.47 -8.11 5.95
C VAL A 340 8.63 -9.58 5.61
N LEU A 341 9.31 -10.38 6.44
CA LEU A 341 9.40 -11.83 6.26
C LEU A 341 8.00 -12.48 6.32
N LEU A 342 7.17 -12.07 7.28
CA LEU A 342 5.80 -12.59 7.39
C LEU A 342 4.94 -12.16 6.19
N LEU A 343 5.04 -10.89 5.76
CA LEU A 343 4.35 -10.40 4.57
C LEU A 343 4.71 -11.20 3.30
N ALA A 344 6.00 -11.53 3.13
CA ALA A 344 6.47 -12.32 1.99
C ALA A 344 5.81 -13.70 1.92
N ILE A 345 5.81 -14.42 3.05
CA ILE A 345 5.23 -15.76 3.15
C ILE A 345 3.71 -15.69 3.03
N ASN A 346 3.08 -14.72 3.69
CA ASN A 346 1.63 -14.53 3.68
C ASN A 346 1.11 -14.30 2.26
N GLY A 347 1.70 -13.38 1.49
CA GLY A 347 1.24 -13.07 0.13
C GLY A 347 1.24 -14.32 -0.77
N VAL A 348 2.33 -15.10 -0.79
CA VAL A 348 2.39 -16.33 -1.60
C VAL A 348 1.41 -17.41 -1.11
N ALA A 349 1.31 -17.60 0.20
CA ALA A 349 0.40 -18.61 0.75
C ALA A 349 -1.07 -18.25 0.47
N GLU A 350 -1.45 -16.99 0.69
CA GLU A 350 -2.81 -16.52 0.48
C GLU A 350 -3.21 -16.51 -0.99
N CYS A 351 -2.33 -16.06 -1.90
CA CYS A 351 -2.67 -16.02 -3.32
C CYS A 351 -3.01 -17.39 -3.88
N PHE A 352 -2.31 -18.45 -3.43
CA PHE A 352 -2.68 -19.82 -3.76
C PHE A 352 -4.02 -20.21 -3.13
N THR A 353 -4.21 -19.95 -1.83
CA THR A 353 -5.43 -20.36 -1.13
C THR A 353 -6.68 -19.72 -1.73
N PHE A 354 -6.66 -18.42 -2.04
CA PHE A 354 -7.77 -17.72 -2.68
C PHE A 354 -8.02 -18.17 -4.12
N ALA A 355 -6.98 -18.63 -4.82
CA ALA A 355 -7.14 -19.21 -6.14
C ALA A 355 -7.84 -20.57 -6.09
N ALA A 356 -7.50 -21.39 -5.09
CA ALA A 356 -7.96 -22.78 -4.96
C ALA A 356 -9.27 -22.95 -4.17
N MET A 357 -9.59 -22.07 -3.22
CA MET A 357 -10.79 -22.15 -2.37
C MET A 357 -12.09 -22.07 -3.18
N SER A 358 -13.09 -22.83 -2.74
CA SER A 358 -14.49 -22.70 -3.15
C SER A 358 -15.11 -21.40 -2.63
N LYS A 359 -16.28 -21.04 -3.16
CA LYS A 359 -16.98 -19.83 -2.72
C LYS A 359 -17.34 -19.88 -1.23
N GLU A 360 -17.82 -21.03 -0.76
CA GLU A 360 -18.21 -21.24 0.64
C GLU A 360 -17.02 -21.15 1.59
N GLU A 361 -15.84 -21.61 1.15
CA GLU A 361 -14.60 -21.47 1.92
C GLU A 361 -14.11 -20.03 1.97
N VAL A 362 -14.20 -19.29 0.86
CA VAL A 362 -13.86 -17.86 0.81
C VAL A 362 -14.79 -17.06 1.73
N ASP A 363 -16.09 -17.32 1.71
CA ASP A 363 -17.06 -16.64 2.58
C ASP A 363 -16.79 -16.92 4.07
N ARG A 364 -16.49 -18.18 4.41
CA ARG A 364 -16.11 -18.57 5.77
C ARG A 364 -14.79 -17.93 6.21
N TYR A 365 -13.81 -17.88 5.31
CA TYR A 365 -12.54 -17.21 5.54
C TYR A 365 -12.73 -15.71 5.78
N ASN A 366 -13.53 -15.02 4.97
CA ASN A 366 -13.82 -13.60 5.14
C ASN A 366 -14.49 -13.32 6.49
N PHE A 367 -15.42 -14.18 6.94
CA PHE A 367 -16.02 -14.05 8.27
C PHE A 367 -14.99 -14.27 9.39
N THR A 368 -14.10 -15.24 9.22
CA THR A 368 -13.01 -15.52 10.17
C THR A 368 -12.03 -14.35 10.24
N MET A 369 -11.68 -13.77 9.10
CA MET A 369 -10.84 -12.57 8.99
C MET A 369 -11.46 -11.38 9.71
N LEU A 370 -12.78 -11.17 9.60
CA LEU A 370 -13.46 -10.10 10.33
C LEU A 370 -13.33 -10.26 11.86
N ALA A 371 -13.49 -11.49 12.36
CA ALA A 371 -13.28 -11.80 13.77
C ALA A 371 -11.82 -11.58 14.19
N LEU A 372 -10.86 -12.01 13.36
CA LEU A 372 -9.43 -11.82 13.60
C LEU A 372 -9.04 -10.34 13.60
N SER A 373 -9.59 -9.52 12.70
CA SER A 373 -9.36 -8.06 12.68
C SER A 373 -9.79 -7.40 14.00
N SER A 374 -10.89 -7.85 14.60
CA SER A 374 -11.33 -7.35 15.91
C SER A 374 -10.36 -7.75 17.02
N SER A 375 -9.85 -9.00 16.99
CA SER A 375 -8.84 -9.47 17.94
C SER A 375 -7.49 -8.76 17.79
N PHE A 376 -7.11 -8.41 16.55
CA PHE A 376 -5.92 -7.64 16.25
C PHE A 376 -5.97 -6.25 16.87
N LEU A 377 -7.10 -5.54 16.77
CA LEU A 377 -7.23 -4.20 17.37
C LEU A 377 -7.05 -4.25 18.90
N LEU A 378 -7.61 -5.27 19.56
CA LEU A 378 -7.41 -5.48 21.00
C LEU A 378 -5.95 -5.80 21.32
N LEU A 379 -5.32 -6.68 20.55
CA LEU A 379 -3.93 -7.06 20.77
C LEU A 379 -2.99 -5.88 20.51
N ALA A 380 -3.24 -5.09 19.47
CA ALA A 380 -2.50 -3.86 19.18
C ALA A 380 -2.60 -2.89 20.35
N TYR A 381 -3.80 -2.66 20.89
CA TYR A 381 -3.97 -1.82 22.09
C TYR A 381 -3.13 -2.32 23.28
N LEU A 382 -3.19 -3.63 23.59
CA LEU A 382 -2.46 -4.21 24.72
C LEU A 382 -0.94 -4.16 24.53
N LEU A 383 -0.43 -4.56 23.37
CA LEU A 383 1.00 -4.58 23.09
C LEU A 383 1.58 -3.18 22.95
N THR A 384 0.83 -2.22 22.42
CA THR A 384 1.28 -0.83 22.33
C THR A 384 1.39 -0.19 23.71
N HIS A 385 0.53 -0.57 24.67
CA HIS A 385 0.70 -0.14 26.07
C HIS A 385 1.99 -0.71 26.70
N TRP A 386 2.44 -1.90 26.29
CA TRP A 386 3.62 -2.56 26.90
C TRP A 386 4.93 -2.21 26.21
N CYS A 387 4.94 -2.11 24.88
CA CYS A 387 6.14 -1.98 24.06
C CYS A 387 6.12 -0.75 23.14
N GLY A 388 5.18 0.18 23.35
CA GLY A 388 5.04 1.36 22.51
C GLY A 388 4.77 1.02 21.05
N SER A 389 5.36 1.78 20.14
CA SER A 389 5.14 1.68 18.69
C SER A 389 5.62 0.33 18.12
N VAL A 390 6.63 -0.28 18.75
CA VAL A 390 7.10 -1.63 18.41
C VAL A 390 6.02 -2.68 18.71
N GLY A 391 5.30 -2.51 19.81
CA GLY A 391 4.17 -3.38 20.16
C GLY A 391 3.09 -3.41 19.07
N PHE A 392 2.90 -2.30 18.37
CA PHE A 392 1.97 -2.22 17.25
C PHE A 392 2.43 -3.11 16.07
N ILE A 393 3.72 -3.02 15.68
CA ILE A 393 4.31 -3.90 14.65
C ILE A 393 4.18 -5.37 15.07
N LEU A 394 4.45 -5.69 16.33
CA LEU A 394 4.34 -7.06 16.84
C LEU A 394 2.90 -7.60 16.79
N ALA A 395 1.89 -6.77 17.06
CA ALA A 395 0.49 -7.14 16.87
C ALA A 395 0.17 -7.45 15.40
N ASN A 396 0.73 -6.67 14.48
CA ASN A 396 0.66 -6.93 13.04
C ASN A 396 1.37 -8.24 12.66
N CYS A 397 2.54 -8.52 13.24
CA CYS A 397 3.23 -9.81 13.07
C CYS A 397 2.37 -10.98 13.56
N PHE A 398 1.71 -10.86 14.72
CA PHE A 398 0.82 -11.89 15.22
C PHE A 398 -0.38 -12.13 14.30
N ASN A 399 -1.01 -11.05 13.83
CA ASN A 399 -2.09 -11.12 12.86
C ASN A 399 -1.66 -11.83 11.56
N MET A 400 -0.50 -11.49 11.00
CA MET A 400 0.06 -12.19 9.85
C MET A 400 0.43 -13.65 10.17
N GLY A 401 0.90 -13.94 11.38
CA GLY A 401 1.16 -15.29 11.84
C GLY A 401 -0.07 -16.19 11.76
N ILE A 402 -1.21 -15.73 12.30
CA ILE A 402 -2.48 -16.48 12.22
C ILE A 402 -2.90 -16.69 10.77
N ARG A 403 -2.82 -15.64 9.94
CA ARG A 403 -3.17 -15.73 8.52
C ARG A 403 -2.32 -16.74 7.77
N ILE A 404 -1.00 -16.73 7.99
CA ILE A 404 -0.06 -17.71 7.45
C ILE A 404 -0.46 -19.11 7.93
N THR A 405 -0.68 -19.31 9.23
CA THR A 405 -1.06 -20.63 9.77
C THR A 405 -2.34 -21.15 9.09
N HIS A 406 -3.37 -20.32 8.96
CA HIS A 406 -4.60 -20.70 8.27
C HIS A 406 -4.34 -21.13 6.83
N SER A 407 -3.60 -20.31 6.07
CA SER A 407 -3.26 -20.59 4.67
C SER A 407 -2.43 -21.86 4.52
N LEU A 408 -1.45 -22.09 5.40
CA LEU A 408 -0.62 -23.30 5.40
C LEU A 408 -1.44 -24.54 5.78
N CYS A 409 -2.37 -24.43 6.74
CA CYS A 409 -3.30 -25.50 7.08
C CYS A 409 -4.19 -25.88 5.89
N PHE A 410 -4.70 -24.90 5.15
CA PHE A 410 -5.46 -25.14 3.92
C PHE A 410 -4.61 -25.83 2.85
N ILE A 411 -3.41 -25.31 2.55
CA ILE A 411 -2.49 -25.91 1.56
C ILE A 411 -2.16 -27.36 1.95
N HIS A 412 -1.87 -27.61 3.23
CA HIS A 412 -1.60 -28.95 3.73
C HIS A 412 -2.81 -29.88 3.52
N HIS A 413 -4.02 -29.42 3.86
CA HIS A 413 -5.24 -30.21 3.67
C HIS A 413 -5.50 -30.51 2.19
N TYR A 414 -5.37 -29.51 1.33
CA TYR A 414 -5.58 -29.61 -0.11
C TYR A 414 -4.68 -30.66 -0.76
N TYR A 415 -3.39 -30.68 -0.40
CA TYR A 415 -2.43 -31.65 -0.93
C TYR A 415 -2.31 -32.93 -0.11
N ARG A 416 -3.05 -33.11 1.00
CA ARG A 416 -2.89 -34.27 1.91
C ARG A 416 -3.07 -35.62 1.22
N LYS A 417 -3.98 -35.68 0.25
CA LYS A 417 -4.29 -36.89 -0.54
C LYS A 417 -3.47 -36.99 -1.84
N SER A 418 -2.64 -35.99 -2.12
CA SER A 418 -1.78 -35.90 -3.30
C SER A 418 -0.34 -36.35 -2.96
N PRO A 419 0.44 -36.87 -3.93
CA PRO A 419 1.86 -37.15 -3.71
C PRO A 419 2.72 -35.89 -3.54
N HIS A 420 2.20 -34.69 -3.87
CA HIS A 420 2.97 -33.45 -3.86
C HIS A 420 2.98 -32.76 -2.49
N LYS A 421 4.13 -32.16 -2.12
CA LYS A 421 4.33 -31.48 -0.83
C LYS A 421 4.91 -30.08 -1.02
N PRO A 422 4.13 -29.10 -1.53
CA PRO A 422 4.65 -27.77 -1.85
C PRO A 422 5.16 -27.00 -0.63
N LEU A 423 4.68 -27.33 0.57
CA LEU A 423 5.17 -26.76 1.83
C LEU A 423 6.64 -27.09 2.11
N ALA A 424 7.24 -28.03 1.37
CA ALA A 424 8.68 -28.27 1.40
C ALA A 424 9.50 -27.01 1.05
N GLY A 425 8.91 -26.05 0.34
CA GLY A 425 9.51 -24.76 0.02
C GLY A 425 9.90 -23.93 1.24
N LEU A 426 9.23 -24.15 2.39
CA LEU A 426 9.51 -23.46 3.64
C LEU A 426 10.70 -24.06 4.43
N PHE A 427 11.24 -25.20 3.98
CA PHE A 427 12.45 -25.76 4.57
C PHE A 427 13.68 -25.33 3.76
N LEU A 428 14.59 -24.63 4.45
CA LEU A 428 15.90 -24.26 3.95
C LEU A 428 16.94 -25.32 4.35
N SER A 429 17.99 -25.45 3.55
CA SER A 429 19.11 -26.32 3.93
C SER A 429 19.77 -25.86 5.25
N PRO A 430 20.22 -26.77 6.12
CA PRO A 430 20.90 -26.41 7.37
C PRO A 430 22.16 -25.56 7.14
N VAL A 431 22.86 -25.78 6.02
CA VAL A 431 24.04 -25.00 5.62
C VAL A 431 23.65 -23.55 5.35
N LEU A 432 22.53 -23.31 4.66
CA LEU A 432 22.05 -21.96 4.37
C LEU A 432 21.55 -21.25 5.64
N LEU A 433 20.86 -21.96 6.53
CA LEU A 433 20.49 -21.42 7.85
C LEU A 433 21.74 -21.04 8.67
N GLY A 434 22.79 -21.89 8.64
CA GLY A 434 24.07 -21.59 9.25
C GLY A 434 24.74 -20.35 8.64
N ALA A 435 24.68 -20.18 7.32
CA ALA A 435 25.18 -19.00 6.64
C ALA A 435 24.42 -17.72 7.04
N PHE A 436 23.08 -17.77 7.11
CA PHE A 436 22.27 -16.64 7.60
C PHE A 436 22.59 -16.30 9.06
N ALA A 437 22.72 -17.30 9.93
CA ALA A 437 23.05 -17.08 11.34
C ALA A 437 24.45 -16.47 11.49
N LEU A 438 25.45 -16.99 10.76
CA LEU A 438 26.81 -16.47 10.77
C LEU A 438 26.87 -15.04 10.23
N SER A 439 26.26 -14.78 9.08
CA SER A 439 26.20 -13.42 8.50
C SER A 439 25.44 -12.44 9.38
N GLY A 440 24.34 -12.88 10.02
CA GLY A 440 23.62 -12.08 11.00
C GLY A 440 24.49 -11.72 12.21
N GLY A 441 25.24 -12.69 12.75
CA GLY A 441 26.19 -12.45 13.84
C GLY A 441 27.30 -11.48 13.44
N ILE A 442 27.94 -11.68 12.28
CA ILE A 442 29.02 -10.81 11.79
C ILE A 442 28.50 -9.38 11.56
N THR A 443 27.34 -9.23 10.93
CA THR A 443 26.78 -7.91 10.64
C THR A 443 26.29 -7.19 11.90
N ALA A 444 25.72 -7.89 12.87
CA ALA A 444 25.35 -7.31 14.17
C ALA A 444 26.59 -6.85 14.97
N VAL A 445 27.65 -7.65 14.98
CA VAL A 445 28.94 -7.24 15.59
C VAL A 445 29.51 -6.03 14.84
N SER A 446 29.48 -6.06 13.51
CA SER A 446 29.94 -4.95 12.68
C SER A 446 29.17 -3.65 12.94
N GLU A 447 27.85 -3.73 13.17
CA GLU A 447 27.03 -2.57 13.54
C GLU A 447 27.55 -1.94 14.83
N VAL A 448 27.73 -2.74 15.89
CA VAL A 448 28.17 -2.24 17.21
C VAL A 448 29.54 -1.57 17.16
N PHE A 449 30.47 -2.09 16.36
CA PHE A 449 31.84 -1.57 16.31
C PHE A 449 32.07 -0.48 15.26
N LEU A 450 31.31 -0.47 14.15
CA LEU A 450 31.59 0.38 12.99
C LEU A 450 30.49 1.43 12.70
N CYS A 451 29.27 1.23 13.16
CA CYS A 451 28.20 2.24 13.07
C CYS A 451 28.08 2.99 14.41
N CYS A 452 27.81 4.28 14.47
CA CYS A 452 27.82 5.34 13.47
C CYS A 452 28.56 6.59 14.01
N GLU A 453 29.41 6.39 15.03
CA GLU A 453 30.10 7.47 15.76
C GLU A 453 31.45 7.86 15.14
N TRP A 454 32.07 6.94 14.38
CA TRP A 454 33.44 7.09 13.86
C TRP A 454 33.51 7.73 12.46
N GLY A 455 32.38 8.29 11.99
CA GLY A 455 32.26 8.98 10.70
C GLY A 455 32.13 8.08 9.47
N TRP A 456 32.12 8.70 8.29
CA TRP A 456 31.90 8.04 6.98
C TRP A 456 32.80 6.83 6.69
N PRO A 457 34.11 6.80 7.03
CA PRO A 457 34.96 5.65 6.74
C PRO A 457 34.51 4.37 7.45
N ALA A 458 34.05 4.47 8.70
CA ALA A 458 33.55 3.34 9.46
C ALA A 458 32.20 2.85 8.93
N MET A 459 31.32 3.78 8.51
CA MET A 459 30.06 3.44 7.83
C MET A 459 30.30 2.69 6.52
N LEU A 460 31.26 3.12 5.70
CA LEU A 460 31.62 2.42 4.45
C LEU A 460 32.20 1.03 4.73
N LEU A 461 33.00 0.88 5.78
CA LEU A 461 33.52 -0.43 6.19
C LEU A 461 32.39 -1.35 6.66
N HIS A 462 31.42 -0.84 7.42
CA HIS A 462 30.22 -1.59 7.79
C HIS A 462 29.48 -2.09 6.55
N VAL A 463 29.19 -1.20 5.59
CA VAL A 463 28.55 -1.56 4.31
C VAL A 463 29.35 -2.62 3.55
N ALA A 464 30.68 -2.53 3.53
CA ALA A 464 31.53 -3.53 2.88
C ALA A 464 31.41 -4.92 3.54
N VAL A 465 31.39 -4.98 4.89
CA VAL A 465 31.16 -6.24 5.63
C VAL A 465 29.80 -6.84 5.27
N GLY A 466 28.76 -6.01 5.18
CA GLY A 466 27.42 -6.43 4.76
C GLY A 466 27.40 -6.99 3.36
N ALA A 467 28.02 -6.29 2.40
CA ALA A 467 28.08 -6.72 1.01
C ALA A 467 28.77 -8.07 0.85
N LEU A 468 29.87 -8.30 1.58
CA LEU A 468 30.58 -9.59 1.60
C LEU A 468 29.73 -10.70 2.21
N CYS A 469 29.09 -10.45 3.36
CA CYS A 469 28.20 -11.41 4.01
C CYS A 469 26.97 -11.74 3.15
N LEU A 470 26.38 -10.74 2.49
CA LEU A 470 25.26 -10.89 1.57
C LEU A 470 25.69 -11.69 0.33
N GLY A 471 26.85 -11.39 -0.24
CA GLY A 471 27.41 -12.15 -1.36
C GLY A 471 27.65 -13.62 -1.00
N ALA A 472 28.20 -13.88 0.18
CA ALA A 472 28.43 -15.24 0.68
C ALA A 472 27.10 -16.00 0.89
N THR A 473 26.12 -15.39 1.57
CA THR A 473 24.80 -16.03 1.81
C THR A 473 24.03 -16.29 0.51
N LEU A 474 24.01 -15.33 -0.42
CA LEU A 474 23.41 -15.53 -1.74
C LEU A 474 24.16 -16.58 -2.55
N GLY A 475 25.50 -16.64 -2.45
CA GLY A 475 26.31 -17.69 -3.04
C GLY A 475 25.98 -19.07 -2.47
N THR A 476 25.84 -19.20 -1.15
CA THR A 476 25.40 -20.44 -0.49
C THR A 476 23.99 -20.82 -0.92
N ALA A 477 23.06 -19.86 -1.03
CA ALA A 477 21.72 -20.11 -1.55
C ALA A 477 21.79 -20.61 -3.00
N PHE A 478 22.66 -20.05 -3.83
CA PHE A 478 22.88 -20.48 -5.21
C PHE A 478 23.45 -21.92 -5.31
N LEU A 479 24.26 -22.35 -4.35
CA LEU A 479 24.83 -23.69 -4.37
C LEU A 479 23.89 -24.75 -3.77
N THR A 480 23.10 -24.37 -2.76
CA THR A 480 22.25 -25.32 -2.01
C THR A 480 20.84 -25.46 -2.58
N GLU A 481 20.26 -24.38 -3.13
CA GLU A 481 18.86 -24.35 -3.58
C GLU A 481 18.72 -24.53 -5.10
N THR A 482 19.30 -25.62 -5.62
CA THR A 482 19.39 -25.92 -7.06
C THR A 482 18.05 -25.99 -7.78
N LYS A 483 16.99 -26.49 -7.12
CA LYS A 483 15.62 -26.55 -7.66
C LYS A 483 15.06 -25.15 -7.95
N LEU A 484 15.22 -24.22 -7.00
CA LEU A 484 14.74 -22.84 -7.15
C LEU A 484 15.47 -22.14 -8.29
N ILE A 485 16.78 -22.35 -8.40
CA ILE A 485 17.59 -21.71 -9.45
C ILE A 485 17.23 -22.25 -10.82
N HIS A 486 16.99 -23.55 -10.93
CA HIS A 486 16.50 -24.15 -12.17
C HIS A 486 15.13 -23.54 -12.56
N PHE A 487 14.23 -23.38 -11.59
CA PHE A 487 12.95 -22.69 -11.81
C PHE A 487 13.14 -21.24 -12.28
N LEU A 488 13.99 -20.45 -11.61
CA LEU A 488 14.27 -19.06 -12.00
C LEU A 488 14.92 -18.99 -13.39
N ARG A 489 15.87 -19.87 -13.71
CA ARG A 489 16.58 -19.88 -14.99
C ARG A 489 15.65 -20.23 -16.16
N THR A 490 14.73 -21.16 -15.94
CA THR A 490 13.75 -21.56 -16.95
C THR A 490 12.66 -20.51 -17.17
N GLN A 491 12.28 -19.75 -16.13
CA GLN A 491 11.17 -18.78 -16.20
C GLN A 491 11.59 -17.32 -16.45
N LEU A 492 12.75 -16.87 -15.94
CA LEU A 492 13.24 -15.49 -16.10
C LEU A 492 14.17 -15.29 -17.31
N GLY A 493 14.44 -16.33 -18.10
CA GLY A 493 15.07 -16.17 -19.41
C GLY A 493 16.51 -15.66 -19.41
N VAL A 494 17.30 -15.90 -18.34
CA VAL A 494 18.73 -15.53 -18.29
C VAL A 494 19.57 -16.28 -19.36
N SER A 495 18.99 -17.25 -20.08
CA SER A 495 19.64 -17.94 -21.20
C SER A 495 19.44 -17.28 -22.59
N ARG A 496 18.92 -16.05 -22.70
CA ARG A 496 18.86 -15.33 -24.00
C ARG A 496 20.13 -14.53 -24.34
N LEU A 497 21.13 -14.50 -23.47
CA LEU A 497 22.37 -13.74 -23.68
C LEU A 497 23.58 -14.58 -24.15
N THR A 498 23.52 -15.91 -24.03
CA THR A 498 24.64 -16.79 -24.44
C THR A 498 24.47 -17.47 -25.80
N ASP A 499 23.33 -17.32 -26.47
CA ASP A 499 23.02 -17.99 -27.74
C ASP A 499 22.99 -17.05 -28.97
N LYS A 500 23.52 -15.82 -28.83
CA LYS A 500 23.65 -14.87 -29.96
C LYS A 500 25.08 -14.68 -30.46
N THR A 501 26.01 -15.54 -30.03
CA THR A 501 27.39 -15.56 -30.52
C THR A 501 27.76 -17.00 -30.90
N THR A 502 27.12 -17.51 -31.95
CA THR A 502 27.62 -18.58 -32.82
C THR A 502 27.03 -18.40 -34.20
#